data_AF-X1SUD2-F1
#
_entry.id   AF-X1SUD2-F1
#
_cell.length_a   1.000
_cell.length_b   1.000
_cell.length_c   1.000
_cell.angle_alpha   90.00
_cell.angle_beta   90.00
_cell.angle_gamma   90.00
#
_symmetry.space_group_name_H-M   'P 1'
#
loop_
_entity.id
_entity.type
_entity.pdbx_description
1 polymer ?
#
loop_
_entity_poly.entity_id
_entity_poly.type
_entity_poly.pdbx_seq_one_letter_code
_entity_poly.pdbx_strand_id
1 'polypeptide(L)'
;MRVSHYIKDNKTSSMPSEFIFFDTETSPKVLVNGDIEQPFKLGVALYWRRRDDRPSDTLEYFRFTRIPDFWAWIDEHVRPKGKLLLIAHNLQFDFMVLGGFSALRVLGYDLTKLITNGKVNVFSYRKDKKVILCLDNMNYFNTSIKSLGESVGLPKLAMAQDGDTLDTWFTYCQRDVDIMYSAWRHWLSFLHDQDLGTFGNTLAGQSFNAYRHRFMTERILVKNNGKATELERSSYRGGWVECFQLGKLPEQDYFLLDINSMYPKGEFRP
;
A
#
# COMPACT_ATOMS: atom_id res chain seq x y z
N MET A 1 -3.43 26.74 12.83
CA MET A 1 -2.72 26.53 14.11
C MET A 1 -3.23 25.24 14.74
N ARG A 2 -2.36 24.32 15.20
CA ARG A 2 -2.80 23.04 15.81
C ARG A 2 -3.43 23.32 17.18
N VAL A 3 -4.59 22.76 17.46
CA VAL A 3 -5.28 22.90 18.76
C VAL A 3 -4.85 21.76 19.67
N SER A 4 -4.57 22.06 20.94
CA SER A 4 -4.28 21.04 21.94
C SER A 4 -5.46 20.08 22.11
N HIS A 5 -5.20 18.79 22.11
CA HIS A 5 -6.23 17.76 22.24
C HIS A 5 -5.65 16.48 22.82
N TYR A 6 -6.51 15.66 23.42
CA TYR A 6 -6.13 14.30 23.76
C TYR A 6 -6.22 13.40 22.53
N ILE A 7 -5.28 12.47 22.41
CA ILE A 7 -5.36 11.39 21.43
C ILE A 7 -6.66 10.61 21.71
N LYS A 8 -7.45 10.36 20.67
CA LYS A 8 -8.71 9.62 20.77
C LYS A 8 -8.46 8.12 20.74
N ASP A 9 -9.19 7.37 21.55
CA ASP A 9 -9.19 5.91 21.49
C ASP A 9 -9.60 5.41 20.10
N ASN A 10 -9.19 4.18 19.78
CA ASN A 10 -9.71 3.44 18.65
C ASN A 10 -10.60 2.31 19.18
N LYS A 11 -11.91 2.55 19.30
CA LYS A 11 -12.84 1.58 19.93
C LYS A 11 -13.43 0.58 18.94
N THR A 12 -13.08 0.67 17.66
CA THR A 12 -13.69 -0.11 16.57
C THR A 12 -12.64 -0.89 15.80
N SER A 13 -13.05 -2.01 15.20
CA SER A 13 -12.23 -2.84 14.31
C SER A 13 -12.81 -2.86 12.89
N SER A 14 -13.05 -1.66 12.34
CA SER A 14 -13.61 -1.53 10.99
C SER A 14 -12.56 -1.86 9.92
N MET A 15 -12.89 -2.80 9.05
CA MET A 15 -12.03 -3.25 7.95
C MET A 15 -12.66 -2.94 6.59
N PRO A 16 -11.84 -2.66 5.56
CA PRO A 16 -12.33 -2.58 4.19
C PRO A 16 -12.84 -3.94 3.72
N SER A 17 -13.88 -3.90 2.89
CA SER A 17 -14.56 -5.07 2.34
C SER A 17 -14.60 -5.09 0.82
N GLU A 18 -14.09 -4.07 0.15
CA GLU A 18 -14.08 -3.97 -1.31
C GLU A 18 -12.73 -3.50 -1.81
N PHE A 19 -12.15 -4.28 -2.72
CA PHE A 19 -10.83 -4.07 -3.27
C PHE A 19 -10.88 -4.32 -4.77
N ILE A 20 -10.07 -3.58 -5.51
CA ILE A 20 -9.61 -3.92 -6.84
C ILE A 20 -8.09 -3.93 -6.77
N PHE A 21 -7.49 -5.08 -7.06
CA PHE A 21 -6.07 -5.18 -7.35
C PHE A 21 -5.90 -5.13 -8.86
N PHE A 22 -4.91 -4.40 -9.34
CA PHE A 22 -4.63 -4.34 -10.77
C PHE A 22 -3.15 -4.16 -11.04
N ASP A 23 -2.75 -4.62 -12.22
CA ASP A 23 -1.40 -4.50 -12.76
C ASP A 23 -1.48 -4.24 -14.26
N THR A 24 -0.48 -3.55 -14.81
CA THR A 24 -0.44 -3.22 -16.23
C THR A 24 0.90 -3.54 -16.87
N GLU A 25 0.81 -3.99 -18.12
CA GLU A 25 1.97 -4.18 -18.97
C GLU A 25 2.06 -3.05 -19.98
N THR A 26 3.30 -2.69 -20.30
CA THR A 26 3.61 -1.63 -21.26
C THR A 26 4.52 -2.17 -22.36
N SER A 27 4.68 -1.42 -23.45
CA SER A 27 5.63 -1.73 -24.53
C SER A 27 6.64 -0.59 -24.64
N PRO A 28 7.69 -0.57 -23.79
CA PRO A 28 8.61 0.57 -23.65
C PRO A 28 9.20 0.99 -24.99
N LYS A 29 9.26 2.30 -25.25
CA LYS A 29 9.90 2.88 -26.43
C LYS A 29 10.89 3.95 -26.02
N VAL A 30 12.15 3.79 -26.42
CA VAL A 30 13.17 4.83 -26.24
C VAL A 30 12.98 5.89 -27.31
N LEU A 31 12.70 7.11 -26.89
CA LEU A 31 12.54 8.27 -27.75
C LEU A 31 13.92 8.83 -28.14
N VAL A 32 13.95 9.66 -29.20
CA VAL A 32 15.18 10.25 -29.74
C VAL A 32 15.93 11.10 -28.71
N ASN A 33 15.21 11.70 -27.75
CA ASN A 33 15.78 12.50 -26.67
C ASN A 33 16.27 11.67 -25.47
N GLY A 34 16.16 10.34 -25.51
CA GLY A 34 16.53 9.43 -24.44
C GLY A 34 15.42 9.15 -23.42
N ASP A 35 14.26 9.80 -23.53
CA ASP A 35 13.10 9.49 -22.68
C ASP A 35 12.53 8.11 -23.02
N ILE A 36 11.94 7.44 -22.04
CA ILE A 36 11.26 6.16 -22.23
C ILE A 36 9.75 6.41 -22.18
N GLU A 37 9.09 6.29 -23.33
CA GLU A 37 7.64 6.23 -23.39
C GLU A 37 7.18 4.84 -22.93
N GLN A 38 6.07 4.79 -22.20
CA GLN A 38 5.47 3.54 -21.68
C GLN A 38 4.05 3.33 -22.23
N PRO A 39 3.88 3.09 -23.55
CA PRO A 39 2.58 2.78 -24.12
C PRO A 39 1.93 1.58 -23.44
N PHE A 40 0.67 1.74 -23.03
CA PHE A 40 -0.14 0.66 -22.47
C PHE A 40 -0.28 -0.50 -23.47
N LYS A 41 -0.09 -1.73 -22.98
CA LYS A 41 -0.22 -2.97 -23.76
C LYS A 41 -1.48 -3.74 -23.35
N LEU A 42 -1.56 -4.12 -22.07
CA LEU A 42 -2.69 -4.82 -21.47
C LEU A 42 -2.69 -4.63 -19.97
N GLY A 43 -3.78 -5.01 -19.31
CA GLY A 43 -3.83 -5.08 -17.86
C GLY A 43 -4.76 -6.18 -17.35
N VAL A 44 -4.57 -6.52 -16.09
CA VAL A 44 -5.43 -7.44 -15.35
C VAL A 44 -5.90 -6.75 -14.09
N ALA A 45 -7.17 -6.93 -13.76
CA ALA A 45 -7.76 -6.50 -12.51
C ALA A 45 -8.50 -7.66 -11.83
N LEU A 46 -8.51 -7.66 -10.50
CA LEU A 46 -9.27 -8.57 -9.67
C LEU A 46 -10.11 -7.74 -8.69
N TYR A 47 -11.43 -7.81 -8.84
CA TYR A 47 -12.36 -7.33 -7.82
C TYR A 47 -12.46 -8.38 -6.72
N TRP A 48 -12.23 -7.96 -5.48
CA TRP A 48 -12.43 -8.76 -4.30
C TRP A 48 -13.40 -8.06 -3.36
N ARG A 49 -14.53 -8.72 -3.08
CA ARG A 49 -15.46 -8.30 -2.05
C ARG A 49 -15.52 -9.34 -0.94
N ARG A 50 -15.16 -8.91 0.26
CA ARG A 50 -15.33 -9.70 1.48
C ARG A 50 -16.81 -9.79 1.85
N ARG A 51 -17.31 -10.99 2.14
CA ARG A 51 -18.74 -11.24 2.41
C ARG A 51 -18.92 -11.90 3.76
N ASP A 52 -19.36 -11.14 4.74
CA ASP A 52 -19.79 -11.73 6.03
C ASP A 52 -21.16 -12.42 5.91
N ASP A 53 -21.93 -12.08 4.86
CA ASP A 53 -23.28 -12.60 4.59
C ASP A 53 -23.28 -13.84 3.69
N ARG A 54 -22.11 -14.34 3.26
CA ARG A 54 -22.00 -15.51 2.38
C ARG A 54 -20.87 -16.44 2.83
N PRO A 55 -20.90 -17.74 2.48
CA PRO A 55 -19.81 -18.67 2.78
C PRO A 55 -18.48 -18.34 2.10
N SER A 56 -18.53 -17.57 1.01
CA SER A 56 -17.36 -17.19 0.23
C SER A 56 -17.41 -15.74 -0.21
N ASP A 57 -16.21 -15.18 -0.35
CA ASP A 57 -16.00 -13.87 -0.93
C ASP A 57 -16.38 -13.85 -2.42
N THR A 58 -16.68 -12.66 -2.94
CA THR A 58 -16.87 -12.47 -4.38
C THR A 58 -15.54 -12.11 -5.01
N LEU A 59 -15.17 -12.85 -6.05
CA LEU A 59 -13.97 -12.62 -6.87
C LEU A 59 -14.39 -12.51 -8.32
N GLU A 60 -13.94 -11.45 -8.99
CA GLU A 60 -14.17 -11.24 -10.42
C GLU A 60 -12.89 -10.74 -11.08
N TYR A 61 -12.37 -11.51 -12.04
CA TYR A 61 -11.23 -11.10 -12.85
C TYR A 61 -11.69 -10.34 -14.08
N PHE A 62 -10.93 -9.32 -14.45
CA PHE A 62 -11.13 -8.54 -15.65
C PHE A 62 -9.79 -8.37 -16.39
N ARG A 63 -9.70 -8.96 -17.57
CA ARG A 63 -8.57 -8.81 -18.50
C ARG A 63 -8.93 -7.74 -19.54
N PHE A 64 -8.08 -6.76 -19.75
CA PHE A 64 -8.39 -5.64 -20.64
C PHE A 64 -7.19 -5.20 -21.49
N THR A 65 -7.50 -4.72 -22.70
CA THR A 65 -6.56 -4.09 -23.65
C THR A 65 -6.98 -2.67 -24.01
N ARG A 66 -8.05 -2.17 -23.40
CA ARG A 66 -8.58 -0.82 -23.61
C ARG A 66 -8.76 -0.12 -22.27
N ILE A 67 -8.08 1.01 -22.11
CA ILE A 67 -8.11 1.81 -20.88
C ILE A 67 -9.55 2.26 -20.50
N PRO A 68 -10.42 2.71 -21.43
CA PRO A 68 -11.78 3.10 -21.06
C PRO A 68 -12.61 1.96 -20.45
N ASP A 69 -12.41 0.72 -20.92
CA ASP A 69 -13.15 -0.44 -20.46
C ASP A 69 -12.79 -0.75 -18.98
N PHE A 70 -11.53 -0.54 -18.58
CA PHE A 70 -11.10 -0.64 -17.17
C PHE A 70 -11.76 0.39 -16.26
N TRP A 71 -11.80 1.65 -16.66
CA TRP A 71 -12.40 2.69 -15.81
C TRP A 71 -13.93 2.58 -15.73
N ALA A 72 -14.58 2.14 -16.80
CA ALA A 72 -16.01 1.80 -16.77
C ALA A 72 -16.27 0.65 -15.79
N TRP A 73 -15.49 -0.42 -15.89
CA TRP A 73 -15.58 -1.56 -14.98
C TRP A 73 -15.33 -1.18 -13.51
N ILE A 74 -14.41 -0.26 -13.22
CA ILE A 74 -14.25 0.31 -11.88
C ILE A 74 -15.53 1.01 -11.42
N ASP A 75 -16.09 1.95 -12.18
CA ASP A 75 -17.27 2.74 -11.73
C ASP A 75 -18.50 1.87 -11.46
N GLU A 76 -18.66 0.78 -12.21
CA GLU A 76 -19.70 -0.24 -12.00
C GLU A 76 -19.57 -0.93 -10.64
N HIS A 77 -18.33 -1.17 -10.18
CA HIS A 77 -18.04 -1.81 -8.90
C HIS A 77 -18.12 -0.86 -7.70
N VAL A 78 -18.06 0.46 -7.90
CA VAL A 78 -18.12 1.42 -6.79
C VAL A 78 -19.55 1.53 -6.25
N ARG A 79 -19.76 0.99 -5.05
CA ARG A 79 -21.06 1.06 -4.37
C ARG A 79 -21.27 2.36 -3.57
N PRO A 80 -22.51 2.87 -3.50
CA PRO A 80 -22.83 3.99 -2.63
C PRO A 80 -22.68 3.60 -1.15
N LYS A 81 -22.26 4.56 -0.31
CA LYS A 81 -21.98 4.39 1.12
C LYS A 81 -20.89 3.35 1.44
N GLY A 82 -20.16 2.88 0.42
CA GLY A 82 -18.98 2.04 0.55
C GLY A 82 -17.70 2.80 0.23
N LYS A 83 -16.58 2.12 0.39
CA LYS A 83 -15.27 2.59 -0.06
C LYS A 83 -14.60 1.45 -0.82
N LEU A 84 -14.32 1.68 -2.10
CA LEU A 84 -13.56 0.77 -2.93
C LEU A 84 -12.07 1.11 -2.80
N LEU A 85 -11.25 0.14 -2.39
CA LEU A 85 -9.80 0.30 -2.40
C LEU A 85 -9.26 -0.10 -3.77
N LEU A 86 -8.55 0.80 -4.44
CA LEU A 86 -7.90 0.53 -5.73
C LEU A 86 -6.39 0.42 -5.51
N ILE A 87 -5.82 -0.76 -5.76
CA ILE A 87 -4.46 -1.12 -5.32
C ILE A 87 -3.65 -1.64 -6.50
N ALA A 88 -2.45 -1.08 -6.65
CA ALA A 88 -1.41 -1.57 -7.54
C ALA A 88 -0.05 -1.51 -6.82
N HIS A 89 0.91 -2.27 -7.31
CA HIS A 89 2.27 -2.29 -6.77
C HIS A 89 3.10 -1.19 -7.43
N ASN A 90 3.55 -0.18 -6.67
CA ASN A 90 4.04 1.07 -7.25
C ASN A 90 2.93 1.81 -8.01
N LEU A 91 1.79 1.98 -7.33
CA LEU A 91 0.51 2.50 -7.87
C LEU A 91 0.66 3.68 -8.82
N GLN A 92 1.56 4.62 -8.53
CA GLN A 92 1.72 5.81 -9.35
C GLN A 92 2.04 5.47 -10.81
N PHE A 93 2.80 4.41 -11.07
CA PHE A 93 3.16 3.98 -12.42
C PHE A 93 1.91 3.55 -13.21
N ASP A 94 1.23 2.50 -12.76
CA ASP A 94 0.05 1.96 -13.44
C ASP A 94 -1.07 2.99 -13.53
N PHE A 95 -1.26 3.78 -12.47
CA PHE A 95 -2.29 4.82 -12.45
C PHE A 95 -2.02 5.91 -13.50
N MET A 96 -0.76 6.23 -13.79
CA MET A 96 -0.38 7.17 -14.86
C MET A 96 -0.51 6.54 -16.25
N VAL A 97 -0.08 5.29 -16.42
CA VAL A 97 -0.24 4.53 -17.69
C VAL A 97 -1.71 4.48 -18.11
N LEU A 98 -2.61 4.28 -17.15
CA LEU A 98 -4.05 4.23 -17.38
C LEU A 98 -4.72 5.61 -17.40
N GLY A 99 -3.97 6.70 -17.28
CA GLY A 99 -4.51 8.07 -17.29
C GLY A 99 -5.50 8.35 -16.15
N GLY A 100 -5.31 7.73 -14.98
CA GLY A 100 -6.32 7.66 -13.91
C GLY A 100 -6.79 8.99 -13.35
N PHE A 101 -5.94 10.01 -13.30
CA PHE A 101 -6.34 11.36 -12.89
C PHE A 101 -7.39 11.95 -13.85
N SER A 102 -7.18 11.78 -15.16
CA SER A 102 -8.09 12.26 -16.19
C SER A 102 -9.34 11.40 -16.27
N ALA A 103 -9.18 10.08 -16.23
CA ALA A 103 -10.30 9.14 -16.36
C ALA A 103 -11.32 9.29 -15.21
N LEU A 104 -10.87 9.34 -13.96
CA LEU A 104 -11.76 9.52 -12.81
C LEU A 104 -12.46 10.88 -12.85
N ARG A 105 -11.78 11.94 -13.30
CA ARG A 105 -12.40 13.26 -13.49
C ARG A 105 -13.51 13.21 -14.55
N VAL A 106 -13.28 12.55 -15.68
CA VAL A 106 -14.29 12.37 -16.75
C VAL A 106 -15.50 11.58 -16.24
N LEU A 107 -15.27 10.60 -15.36
CA LEU A 107 -16.34 9.84 -14.69
C LEU A 107 -17.07 10.64 -13.60
N GLY A 108 -16.68 11.89 -13.35
CA GLY A 108 -17.33 12.78 -12.37
C GLY A 108 -16.86 12.59 -10.93
N TYR A 109 -15.68 12.02 -10.70
CA TYR A 109 -15.07 11.93 -9.38
C TYR A 109 -14.15 13.13 -9.10
N ASP A 110 -14.31 13.72 -7.92
CA ASP A 110 -13.45 14.79 -7.42
C ASP A 110 -12.29 14.22 -6.59
N LEU A 111 -11.07 14.70 -6.87
CA LEU A 111 -9.89 14.40 -6.06
C LEU A 111 -9.94 15.19 -4.75
N THR A 112 -10.17 14.50 -3.64
CA THR A 112 -10.31 15.11 -2.29
C THR A 112 -9.06 14.98 -1.43
N LYS A 113 -8.15 14.07 -1.79
CA LYS A 113 -6.88 13.87 -1.09
C LYS A 113 -5.83 13.33 -2.05
N LEU A 114 -4.64 13.94 -2.02
CA LEU A 114 -3.47 13.53 -2.79
C LEU A 114 -2.27 13.50 -1.83
N ILE A 115 -1.74 12.32 -1.57
CA ILE A 115 -0.46 12.14 -0.86
C ILE A 115 0.47 11.35 -1.78
N THR A 116 1.62 11.94 -2.05
CA THR A 116 2.75 11.34 -2.78
C THR A 116 4.01 11.56 -1.95
N ASN A 117 4.59 10.50 -1.39
CA ASN A 117 5.84 10.60 -0.65
C ASN A 117 6.68 9.33 -0.85
N GLY A 118 7.54 9.35 -1.87
CA GLY A 118 8.31 8.18 -2.29
C GLY A 118 7.38 7.01 -2.61
N LYS A 119 7.49 5.93 -1.84
CA LYS A 119 6.68 4.72 -1.98
C LYS A 119 5.31 4.80 -1.29
N VAL A 120 4.98 5.93 -0.67
CA VAL A 120 3.70 6.16 -0.01
C VAL A 120 2.77 6.96 -0.91
N ASN A 121 1.82 6.28 -1.55
CA ASN A 121 0.81 6.91 -2.40
C ASN A 121 -0.60 6.65 -1.86
N VAL A 122 -1.37 7.74 -1.67
CA VAL A 122 -2.77 7.69 -1.19
C VAL A 122 -3.61 8.74 -1.92
N PHE A 123 -4.51 8.30 -2.80
CA PHE A 123 -5.40 9.19 -3.56
C PHE A 123 -6.85 8.91 -3.18
N SER A 124 -7.63 9.92 -2.79
CA SER A 124 -9.04 9.75 -2.44
C SER A 124 -9.93 10.51 -3.41
N TYR A 125 -10.82 9.78 -4.07
CA TYR A 125 -11.78 10.30 -5.02
C TYR A 125 -13.21 10.13 -4.51
N ARG A 126 -14.08 11.11 -4.75
CA ARG A 126 -15.49 11.09 -4.33
C ARG A 126 -16.42 11.50 -5.45
N LYS A 127 -17.56 10.83 -5.54
CA LYS A 127 -18.70 11.15 -6.41
C LYS A 127 -19.97 10.84 -5.63
N ASP A 128 -20.73 11.84 -5.22
CA ASP A 128 -21.88 11.68 -4.34
C ASP A 128 -21.55 10.85 -3.06
N LYS A 129 -22.19 9.68 -2.94
CA LYS A 129 -22.00 8.71 -1.84
C LYS A 129 -20.97 7.63 -2.17
N LYS A 130 -20.33 7.68 -3.33
CA LYS A 130 -19.30 6.74 -3.80
C LYS A 130 -17.90 7.25 -3.44
N VAL A 131 -17.02 6.35 -3.01
CA VAL A 131 -15.64 6.67 -2.64
C VAL A 131 -14.68 5.64 -3.23
N ILE A 132 -13.67 6.12 -3.95
CA ILE A 132 -12.52 5.33 -4.38
C ILE A 132 -11.30 5.80 -3.58
N LEU A 133 -10.61 4.86 -2.93
CA LEU A 133 -9.35 5.12 -2.24
C LEU A 133 -8.26 4.34 -2.96
N CYS A 134 -7.43 5.04 -3.72
CA CYS A 134 -6.25 4.45 -4.34
C CYS A 134 -5.14 4.36 -3.29
N LEU A 135 -4.57 3.16 -3.09
CA LEU A 135 -3.46 2.91 -2.17
C LEU A 135 -2.34 2.18 -2.89
N ASP A 136 -1.11 2.63 -2.68
CA ASP A 136 0.05 1.83 -3.07
C ASP A 136 0.12 0.55 -2.24
N ASN A 137 0.34 -0.58 -2.88
CA ASN A 137 0.67 -1.82 -2.18
C ASN A 137 1.94 -1.64 -1.32
N MET A 138 2.87 -0.79 -1.75
CA MET A 138 4.10 -0.49 -1.02
C MET A 138 3.87 0.31 0.28
N ASN A 139 2.67 0.86 0.51
CA ASN A 139 2.30 1.46 1.81
C ASN A 139 2.33 0.44 2.97
N TYR A 140 2.22 -0.85 2.65
CA TYR A 140 2.25 -1.96 3.60
C TYR A 140 3.42 -2.90 3.33
N PHE A 141 3.64 -3.25 2.06
CA PHE A 141 4.64 -4.22 1.65
C PHE A 141 5.75 -3.50 0.90
N ASN A 142 6.66 -2.86 1.64
CA ASN A 142 7.78 -2.11 1.08
C ASN A 142 8.92 -3.04 0.58
N THR A 143 8.60 -3.89 -0.37
CA THR A 143 9.51 -4.80 -1.07
C THR A 143 9.09 -4.89 -2.53
N SER A 144 9.85 -5.61 -3.36
CA SER A 144 9.45 -5.90 -4.74
C SER A 144 8.30 -6.92 -4.78
N ILE A 145 7.48 -6.87 -5.82
CA ILE A 145 6.42 -7.88 -6.04
C ILE A 145 6.98 -9.31 -6.10
N LYS A 146 8.21 -9.50 -6.63
CA LYS A 146 8.91 -10.79 -6.62
C LYS A 146 9.15 -11.32 -5.21
N SER A 147 9.77 -10.51 -4.35
CA SER A 147 10.05 -10.88 -2.95
C SER A 147 8.77 -11.05 -2.13
N LEU A 148 7.73 -10.27 -2.43
CA LEU A 148 6.41 -10.48 -1.85
C LEU A 148 5.82 -11.83 -2.27
N GLY A 149 5.93 -12.20 -3.55
CA GLY A 149 5.50 -13.49 -4.08
C GLY A 149 6.18 -14.67 -3.38
N GLU A 150 7.50 -14.61 -3.21
CA GLU A 150 8.25 -15.60 -2.43
C GLU A 150 7.72 -15.71 -0.99
N SER A 151 7.43 -14.59 -0.34
CA SER A 151 6.95 -14.54 1.04
C SER A 151 5.55 -15.12 1.23
N VAL A 152 4.68 -15.02 0.22
CA VAL A 152 3.29 -15.55 0.27
C VAL A 152 3.13 -16.91 -0.42
N GLY A 153 4.24 -17.55 -0.83
CA GLY A 153 4.24 -18.86 -1.48
C GLY A 153 3.74 -18.84 -2.94
N LEU A 154 3.73 -17.68 -3.59
CA LEU A 154 3.34 -17.48 -4.99
C LEU A 154 4.48 -16.80 -5.76
N PRO A 155 5.54 -17.53 -6.17
CA PRO A 155 6.66 -16.93 -6.88
C PRO A 155 6.19 -16.20 -8.15
N LYS A 156 6.82 -15.06 -8.43
CA LYS A 156 6.58 -14.31 -9.68
C LYS A 156 7.00 -15.15 -10.88
N LEU A 157 6.21 -15.10 -11.96
CA LEU A 157 6.53 -15.77 -13.21
C LEU A 157 7.66 -15.06 -13.95
N ALA A 158 8.36 -15.78 -14.83
CA ALA A 158 9.28 -15.13 -15.76
C ALA A 158 8.50 -14.21 -16.69
N MET A 159 9.06 -13.04 -16.98
CA MET A 159 8.45 -12.08 -17.90
C MET A 159 8.35 -12.71 -19.29
N ALA A 160 7.21 -12.50 -19.94
CA ALA A 160 6.99 -12.93 -21.31
C ALA A 160 7.96 -12.22 -22.27
N GLN A 161 8.32 -12.87 -23.36
CA GLN A 161 9.22 -12.37 -24.38
C GLN A 161 8.48 -11.65 -25.51
N ASP A 162 9.23 -10.86 -26.28
CA ASP A 162 8.72 -10.27 -27.51
C ASP A 162 8.35 -11.38 -28.50
N GLY A 163 7.12 -11.34 -29.00
CA GLY A 163 6.54 -12.38 -29.85
C GLY A 163 5.66 -13.39 -29.13
N ASP A 164 5.67 -13.42 -27.79
CA ASP A 164 4.75 -14.26 -27.02
C ASP A 164 3.29 -13.85 -27.22
N THR A 165 2.39 -14.83 -27.06
CA THR A 165 0.95 -14.62 -27.21
C THR A 165 0.40 -13.67 -26.15
N LEU A 166 -0.69 -13.00 -26.47
CA LEU A 166 -1.38 -12.11 -25.53
C LEU A 166 -1.82 -12.84 -24.25
N ASP A 167 -2.18 -14.13 -24.35
CA ASP A 167 -2.57 -14.94 -23.18
C ASP A 167 -1.40 -15.24 -22.24
N THR A 168 -0.19 -15.41 -22.78
CA THR A 168 1.05 -15.52 -22.00
C THR A 168 1.29 -14.25 -21.19
N TRP A 169 1.11 -13.08 -21.82
CA TRP A 169 1.23 -11.78 -21.15
C TRP A 169 0.15 -11.58 -20.08
N PHE A 170 -1.11 -11.97 -20.35
CA PHE A 170 -2.16 -11.93 -19.34
C PHE A 170 -1.86 -12.86 -18.16
N THR A 171 -1.32 -14.05 -18.41
CA THR A 171 -0.97 -14.99 -17.34
C THR A 171 0.14 -14.43 -16.44
N TYR A 172 1.14 -13.78 -17.04
CA TYR A 172 2.21 -13.09 -16.31
C TYR A 172 1.65 -11.92 -15.46
N CYS A 173 0.89 -11.01 -16.06
CA CYS A 173 0.31 -9.85 -15.38
C CYS A 173 -0.67 -10.28 -14.27
N GLN A 174 -1.50 -11.31 -14.53
CA GLN A 174 -2.41 -11.87 -13.53
C GLN A 174 -1.66 -12.44 -12.31
N ARG A 175 -0.44 -12.99 -12.48
CA ARG A 175 0.36 -13.47 -11.34
C ARG A 175 0.68 -12.35 -10.35
N ASP A 176 1.01 -11.16 -10.82
CA ASP A 176 1.34 -10.03 -9.95
C ASP A 176 0.09 -9.57 -9.18
N VAL A 177 -1.08 -9.58 -9.82
CA VAL A 177 -2.38 -9.34 -9.17
C VAL A 177 -2.68 -10.40 -8.09
N ASP A 178 -2.44 -11.68 -8.39
CA ASP A 178 -2.67 -12.80 -7.47
C ASP A 178 -1.75 -12.72 -6.23
N ILE A 179 -0.49 -12.30 -6.43
CA ILE A 179 0.46 -12.06 -5.33
C ILE A 179 -0.06 -10.96 -4.41
N MET A 180 -0.52 -9.83 -4.96
CA MET A 180 -1.11 -8.74 -4.16
C MET A 180 -2.33 -9.24 -3.38
N TYR A 181 -3.26 -9.90 -4.04
CA TYR A 181 -4.45 -10.45 -3.40
C TYR A 181 -4.11 -11.39 -2.24
N SER A 182 -3.16 -12.31 -2.43
CA SER A 182 -2.69 -13.23 -1.39
C SER A 182 -2.06 -12.49 -0.20
N ALA A 183 -1.20 -11.51 -0.46
CA ALA A 183 -0.59 -10.69 0.59
C ALA A 183 -1.63 -9.92 1.42
N TRP A 184 -2.62 -9.32 0.76
CA TRP A 184 -3.69 -8.58 1.43
C TRP A 184 -4.62 -9.48 2.24
N ARG A 185 -4.89 -10.70 1.78
CA ARG A 185 -5.62 -11.70 2.58
C ARG A 185 -4.90 -12.01 3.88
N HIS A 186 -3.62 -12.35 3.81
CA HIS A 186 -2.81 -12.62 5.00
C HIS A 186 -2.78 -11.41 5.94
N TRP A 187 -2.60 -10.20 5.40
CA TRP A 187 -2.58 -8.98 6.20
C TRP A 187 -3.90 -8.71 6.91
N LEU A 188 -5.03 -8.80 6.21
CA LEU A 188 -6.34 -8.54 6.82
C LEU A 188 -6.72 -9.61 7.84
N SER A 189 -6.39 -10.87 7.60
CA SER A 189 -6.51 -11.94 8.60
C SER A 189 -5.66 -11.65 9.82
N PHE A 190 -4.39 -11.29 9.65
CA PHE A 190 -3.52 -10.91 10.76
C PHE A 190 -4.10 -9.75 11.60
N LEU A 191 -4.61 -8.69 10.96
CA LEU A 191 -5.22 -7.57 11.69
C LEU A 191 -6.47 -7.98 12.47
N HIS A 192 -7.28 -8.87 11.90
CA HIS A 192 -8.47 -9.40 12.54
C HIS A 192 -8.12 -10.32 13.72
N ASP A 193 -7.28 -11.32 13.48
CA ASP A 193 -6.96 -12.38 14.44
C ASP A 193 -6.15 -11.86 15.63
N GLN A 194 -5.38 -10.78 15.43
CA GLN A 194 -4.65 -10.09 16.48
C GLN A 194 -5.43 -8.90 17.08
N ASP A 195 -6.68 -8.70 16.66
CA ASP A 195 -7.54 -7.58 17.08
C ASP A 195 -6.80 -6.23 17.07
N LEU A 196 -6.29 -5.81 15.90
CA LEU A 196 -5.42 -4.63 15.78
C LEU A 196 -6.20 -3.35 15.44
N GLY A 197 -7.51 -3.35 15.70
CA GLY A 197 -8.40 -2.20 15.53
C GLY A 197 -8.66 -1.83 14.07
N THR A 198 -9.22 -0.63 13.87
CA THR A 198 -9.62 -0.12 12.55
C THR A 198 -8.45 -0.03 11.56
N PHE A 199 -8.71 -0.40 10.31
CA PHE A 199 -7.76 -0.32 9.21
C PHE A 199 -7.18 1.09 9.00
N GLY A 200 -5.85 1.21 8.97
CA GLY A 200 -5.13 2.46 8.71
C GLY A 200 -4.42 2.42 7.36
N ASN A 201 -4.56 3.47 6.55
CA ASN A 201 -4.11 3.55 5.13
C ASN A 201 -2.60 3.36 4.87
N THR A 202 -1.77 3.29 5.91
CA THR A 202 -0.33 3.05 5.86
C THR A 202 0.07 2.13 7.00
N LEU A 203 1.20 1.44 6.88
CA LEU A 203 1.70 0.58 7.97
C LEU A 203 1.85 1.34 9.30
N ALA A 204 2.44 2.55 9.28
CA ALA A 204 2.55 3.39 10.48
C ALA A 204 1.18 3.82 11.03
N GLY A 205 0.21 4.12 10.14
CA GLY A 205 -1.16 4.42 10.53
C GLY A 205 -1.85 3.23 11.19
N GLN A 206 -1.64 2.02 10.65
CA GLN A 206 -2.14 0.79 11.25
C GLN A 206 -1.50 0.52 12.61
N SER A 207 -0.18 0.67 12.75
CA SER A 207 0.51 0.52 14.03
C SER A 207 -0.03 1.48 15.08
N PHE A 208 -0.26 2.74 14.72
CA PHE A 208 -0.84 3.72 15.63
C PHE A 208 -2.32 3.41 15.96
N ASN A 209 -3.08 2.88 15.01
CA ASN A 209 -4.44 2.39 15.27
C ASN A 209 -4.47 1.22 16.24
N ALA A 210 -3.54 0.27 16.11
CA ALA A 210 -3.37 -0.86 17.01
C ALA A 210 -2.99 -0.39 18.42
N TYR A 211 -2.03 0.55 18.53
CA TYR A 211 -1.67 1.18 19.79
C TYR A 211 -2.88 1.79 20.50
N ARG A 212 -3.64 2.66 19.81
CA ARG A 212 -4.84 3.31 20.37
C ARG A 212 -6.00 2.35 20.65
N HIS A 213 -5.94 1.13 20.14
CA HIS A 213 -6.98 0.12 20.31
C HIS A 213 -6.70 -0.79 21.51
N ARG A 214 -5.46 -1.30 21.63
CA ARG A 214 -5.10 -2.31 22.63
C ARG A 214 -4.13 -1.84 23.70
N PHE A 215 -3.28 -0.86 23.40
CA PHE A 215 -2.07 -0.61 24.20
C PHE A 215 -2.03 0.80 24.82
N MET A 216 -2.92 1.70 24.42
CA MET A 216 -3.01 3.05 25.00
C MET A 216 -3.83 3.02 26.30
N THR A 217 -3.16 2.70 27.41
CA THR A 217 -3.78 2.65 28.75
C THR A 217 -4.01 4.03 29.35
N GLU A 218 -3.21 5.02 28.95
CA GLU A 218 -3.24 6.38 29.49
C GLU A 218 -3.68 7.42 28.46
N ARG A 219 -4.24 8.52 28.96
CA ARG A 219 -4.64 9.65 28.11
C ARG A 219 -3.44 10.51 27.73
N ILE A 220 -3.08 10.49 26.45
CA ILE A 220 -1.96 11.30 25.93
C ILE A 220 -2.45 12.66 25.46
N LEU A 221 -1.91 13.74 26.04
CA LEU A 221 -2.17 15.12 25.62
C LEU A 221 -1.19 15.53 24.52
N VAL A 222 -1.72 15.92 23.36
CA VAL A 222 -0.95 16.60 22.31
C VAL A 222 -1.04 18.10 22.56
N LYS A 223 0.03 18.70 23.09
CA LYS A 223 0.13 20.15 23.30
C LYS A 223 0.43 20.90 21.99
N ASN A 224 0.10 22.18 21.96
CA ASN A 224 0.37 23.08 20.83
C ASN A 224 1.40 24.18 21.14
N ASN A 225 2.20 24.01 22.20
CA ASN A 225 3.27 24.96 22.53
C ASN A 225 4.45 24.81 21.56
N GLY A 226 4.58 25.77 20.64
CA GLY A 226 5.60 25.76 19.59
C GLY A 226 7.03 25.72 20.14
N LYS A 227 7.35 26.50 21.18
CA LYS A 227 8.69 26.52 21.79
C LYS A 227 9.07 25.16 22.38
N ALA A 228 8.12 24.51 23.06
CA ALA A 228 8.35 23.19 23.62
C ALA A 228 8.55 22.14 22.51
N THR A 229 7.74 22.19 21.44
CA THR A 229 7.88 21.28 20.29
C THR A 229 9.19 21.49 19.54
N GLU A 230 9.66 22.72 19.40
CA GLU A 230 10.96 23.03 18.81
C GLU A 230 12.10 22.46 19.65
N LEU A 231 12.06 22.66 20.97
CA LEU A 231 13.02 22.07 21.90
C LEU A 231 13.04 20.54 21.81
N GLU A 232 11.87 19.90 21.86
CA GLU A 232 11.71 18.45 21.70
C GLU A 232 12.35 17.96 20.40
N ARG A 233 12.05 18.60 19.27
CA ARG A 233 12.63 18.26 17.96
C ARG A 233 14.14 18.48 17.91
N SER A 234 14.64 19.55 18.53
CA SER A 234 16.08 19.84 18.60
C SER A 234 16.85 18.82 19.44
N SER A 235 16.18 18.11 20.35
CA SER A 235 16.74 17.01 21.16
C SER A 235 16.59 15.64 20.52
N TYR A 236 15.74 15.48 19.50
CA TYR A 236 15.52 14.18 18.85
C TYR A 236 16.78 13.72 18.12
N ARG A 237 17.22 12.48 18.38
CA ARG A 237 18.39 11.84 17.75
C ARG A 237 17.97 10.48 17.20
N GLY A 238 18.63 10.05 16.12
CA GLY A 238 18.43 8.73 15.53
C GLY A 238 19.27 7.64 16.19
N GLY A 239 19.40 6.51 15.51
CA GLY A 239 20.31 5.45 15.91
C GLY A 239 21.76 5.90 15.90
N TRP A 240 22.57 5.35 16.79
CA TRP A 240 24.01 5.58 16.82
C TRP A 240 24.70 4.69 15.79
N VAL A 241 25.48 5.31 14.91
CA VAL A 241 26.32 4.62 13.93
C VAL A 241 27.75 5.15 14.08
N GLU A 242 28.70 4.25 14.24
CA GLU A 242 30.13 4.56 14.41
C GLU A 242 30.98 3.66 13.52
N CYS A 243 32.06 4.21 12.97
CA CYS A 243 33.05 3.47 12.20
C CYS A 243 34.33 3.37 13.02
N PHE A 244 34.62 2.18 13.56
CA PHE A 244 35.81 1.95 14.37
C PHE A 244 37.09 1.79 13.54
N GLN A 245 36.99 1.32 12.29
CA GLN A 245 38.14 1.12 11.41
C GLN A 245 37.76 1.27 9.93
N LEU A 246 38.63 1.93 9.17
CA LEU A 246 38.55 2.05 7.71
C LEU A 246 39.54 1.10 7.03
N GLY A 247 39.14 0.49 5.93
CA GLY A 247 40.00 -0.38 5.12
C GLY A 247 39.85 -1.87 5.45
N LYS A 248 40.86 -2.67 5.07
CA LYS A 248 40.82 -4.12 5.24
C LYS A 248 41.02 -4.47 6.71
N LEU A 249 40.08 -5.21 7.27
CA LEU A 249 40.19 -5.76 8.61
C LEU A 249 41.22 -6.92 8.63
N PRO A 250 41.95 -7.13 9.73
CA PRO A 250 42.90 -8.24 9.84
C PRO A 250 42.21 -9.61 9.68
N GLU A 251 42.98 -10.64 9.34
CA GLU A 251 42.45 -11.99 9.23
C GLU A 251 42.27 -12.59 10.63
N GLN A 252 41.03 -12.61 11.11
CA GLN A 252 40.64 -13.14 12.41
C GLN A 252 39.13 -13.46 12.41
N ASP A 253 38.64 -14.05 13.50
CA ASP A 253 37.22 -14.28 13.68
C ASP A 253 36.45 -12.99 14.00
N TYR A 254 35.32 -12.82 13.31
CA TYR A 254 34.41 -11.70 13.52
C TYR A 254 33.04 -12.22 13.93
N PHE A 255 32.45 -11.56 14.93
CA PHE A 255 31.10 -11.87 15.40
C PHE A 255 30.18 -10.68 15.15
N LEU A 256 29.00 -10.94 14.58
CA LEU A 256 27.94 -9.97 14.42
C LEU A 256 26.84 -10.28 15.44
N LEU A 257 26.57 -9.33 16.34
CA LEU A 257 25.53 -9.44 17.35
C LEU A 257 24.48 -8.35 17.11
N ASP A 258 23.21 -8.70 17.27
CA ASP A 258 22.08 -7.78 17.12
C ASP A 258 21.10 -7.94 18.29
N ILE A 259 20.43 -6.84 18.68
CA ILE A 259 19.44 -6.82 19.75
C ILE A 259 18.06 -7.04 19.14
N ASN A 260 17.48 -8.21 19.40
CA ASN A 260 16.10 -8.52 19.01
C ASN A 260 15.12 -7.45 19.51
N SER A 261 14.54 -6.68 18.59
CA SER A 261 13.55 -5.63 18.87
C SER A 261 14.04 -4.56 19.87
N MET A 262 15.18 -3.93 19.58
CA MET A 262 15.78 -2.90 20.45
C MET A 262 14.79 -1.81 20.91
N TYR A 263 14.09 -1.13 20.00
CA TYR A 263 13.20 -0.02 20.36
C TYR A 263 11.99 -0.47 21.21
N PRO A 264 11.21 -1.51 20.82
CA PRO A 264 10.13 -2.00 21.67
C PRO A 264 10.60 -2.42 23.06
N LYS A 265 11.77 -3.05 23.20
CA LYS A 265 12.28 -3.47 24.53
C LYS A 265 12.68 -2.31 25.42
N GLY A 266 13.14 -1.19 24.86
CA GLY A 266 13.48 0.01 25.62
C GLY A 266 12.26 0.78 26.13
N GLU A 267 11.10 0.62 25.48
CA GLU A 267 9.87 1.36 25.78
C GLU A 267 8.98 0.69 26.85
N PHE A 268 9.26 -0.57 27.22
CA PHE A 268 8.51 -1.30 28.24
C PHE A 268 9.42 -1.65 29.43
N ARG A 269 9.34 -0.86 30.51
CA ARG A 269 9.50 -1.43 31.86
C ARG A 269 8.09 -1.68 32.42
N PRO A 270 7.84 -2.86 33.03
CA PRO A 270 6.56 -3.17 33.63
C PRO A 270 6.17 -2.20 34.75
#